data_AF-A0A016V6A7-F1
#
_entry.id   AF-A0A016V6A7-F1
#
_cell.length_a   1.000
_cell.length_b   1.000
_cell.length_c   1.000
_cell.angle_alpha   90.00
_cell.angle_beta   90.00
_cell.angle_gamma   90.00
#
_symmetry.space_group_name_H-M   'P 1'
#
loop_
_entity.id
_entity.type
_entity.pdbx_description
1 polymer ?
#
loop_
_entity_poly.entity_id
_entity_poly.type
_entity_poly.pdbx_seq_one_letter_code
_entity_poly.pdbx_strand_id
1 'polypeptide(L)'
;MVFYDPHERRKRGLDKAAMEICFAIVDNAVSTESILCADLCWRLLAVCLEGLRFFLANTMKLFHPDQISIDLRMDVERLGRYLVKKGLTFEEIAQFLPLSWISDTIRAMN
;
A
#
# COMPACT_ATOMS: atom_id res chain seq x y z
N MET A 1 -10.25 -10.03 -5.57
CA MET A 1 -10.95 -9.90 -6.87
C MET A 1 -10.92 -8.42 -7.26
N VAL A 2 -10.54 -8.11 -8.50
CA VAL A 2 -10.20 -6.73 -8.93
C VAL A 2 -11.43 -6.04 -9.52
N PHE A 3 -11.71 -4.81 -9.12
CA PHE A 3 -12.88 -4.05 -9.58
C PHE A 3 -12.52 -3.04 -10.69
N TYR A 4 -13.32 -3.00 -11.76
CA TYR A 4 -13.27 -2.01 -12.85
C TYR A 4 -14.66 -1.41 -13.05
N ASP A 5 -14.78 -0.09 -12.91
CA ASP A 5 -15.96 0.67 -13.34
C ASP A 5 -15.56 1.50 -14.58
N PRO A 6 -16.05 1.13 -15.78
CA PRO A 6 -15.72 1.82 -17.02
C PRO A 6 -16.18 3.28 -17.07
N HIS A 7 -17.14 3.68 -16.22
CA HIS A 7 -17.82 4.96 -16.32
C HIS A 7 -17.24 6.03 -15.38
N GLU A 8 -16.44 5.66 -14.39
CA GLU A 8 -15.75 6.60 -13.50
C GLU A 8 -14.25 6.66 -13.80
N ARG A 9 -13.86 7.59 -14.68
CA ARG A 9 -12.46 7.95 -14.98
C ARG A 9 -11.69 8.64 -13.84
N ARG A 10 -12.18 8.60 -12.59
CA ARG A 10 -11.48 9.24 -11.47
C ARG A 10 -10.50 8.24 -10.87
N LYS A 11 -9.26 8.66 -10.63
CA LYS A 11 -8.23 7.84 -9.98
C LYS A 11 -8.74 7.35 -8.62
N ARG A 12 -8.86 6.03 -8.44
CA ARG A 12 -9.32 5.38 -7.19
C ARG A 12 -8.14 4.73 -6.45
N GLY A 13 -7.02 5.45 -6.38
CA GLY A 13 -5.76 5.02 -5.78
C GLY A 13 -5.05 6.21 -5.11
N LEU A 14 -3.75 6.09 -4.89
CA LEU A 14 -2.93 7.15 -4.29
C LEU A 14 -2.65 8.22 -5.33
N ASP A 15 -2.96 9.50 -5.08
CA ASP A 15 -2.46 10.57 -5.93
C ASP A 15 -0.92 10.70 -5.85
N LYS A 16 -0.34 11.61 -6.64
CA LYS A 16 1.12 11.78 -6.67
C LYS A 16 1.69 12.13 -5.29
N ALA A 17 1.06 13.05 -4.57
CA ALA A 17 1.54 13.52 -3.27
C ALA A 17 1.42 12.42 -2.22
N ALA A 18 0.29 11.70 -2.20
CA ALA A 18 0.08 10.56 -1.32
C ALA A 18 1.12 9.46 -1.58
N MET A 19 1.44 9.17 -2.83
CA MET A 19 2.48 8.21 -3.18
C MET A 19 3.88 8.65 -2.71
N GLU A 20 4.21 9.93 -2.88
CA GLU A 20 5.48 10.50 -2.40
C GLU A 20 5.58 10.44 -0.87
N ILE A 21 4.47 10.65 -0.16
CA ILE A 21 4.40 10.48 1.30
C ILE A 21 4.63 9.02 1.68
N CYS A 22 4.01 8.06 0.99
CA CYS A 22 4.27 6.63 1.24
C CYS A 22 5.75 6.30 1.09
N PHE A 23 6.42 6.80 0.05
CA PHE A 23 7.86 6.61 -0.12
C PHE A 23 8.69 7.29 0.97
N ALA A 24 8.33 8.49 1.39
CA ALA A 24 9.01 9.18 2.48
C ALA A 24 8.88 8.43 3.81
N ILE A 25 7.71 7.80 4.09
CA ILE A 25 7.54 6.96 5.27
C ILE A 25 8.47 5.74 5.21
N VAL A 26 8.55 5.07 4.05
CA VAL A 26 9.48 3.96 3.84
C VAL A 26 10.92 4.41 4.05
N ASP A 27 11.30 5.55 3.47
CA ASP A 27 12.66 6.07 3.58
C ASP A 27 13.06 6.34 5.03
N ASN A 28 12.18 6.94 5.82
CA ASN A 28 12.41 7.13 7.25
C ASN A 28 12.50 5.80 8.00
N ALA A 29 11.65 4.82 7.65
CA ALA A 29 11.65 3.52 8.31
C ALA A 29 12.96 2.75 8.11
N VAL A 30 13.55 2.84 6.91
CA VAL A 30 14.81 2.13 6.59
C VAL A 30 16.06 2.92 6.99
N SER A 31 15.98 4.24 7.15
CA SER A 31 17.14 5.08 7.47
C SER A 31 17.34 5.32 8.97
N THR A 32 16.30 5.15 9.78
CA THR A 32 16.39 5.40 11.22
C THR A 32 17.15 4.30 11.96
N GLU A 33 18.02 4.68 12.90
CA GLU A 33 18.69 3.74 13.81
C GLU A 33 17.78 3.32 14.99
N SER A 34 16.72 4.10 15.26
CA SER A 34 15.74 3.78 16.30
C SER A 34 14.73 2.75 15.80
N ILE A 35 14.74 1.56 16.41
CA ILE A 35 13.77 0.47 16.15
C ILE A 35 12.34 0.97 16.37
N LEU A 36 12.10 1.73 17.45
CA LEU A 36 10.77 2.26 17.75
C LEU A 36 10.28 3.24 16.65
N CYS A 37 11.17 4.07 16.11
CA CYS A 37 10.80 4.96 15.02
C CYS A 37 10.51 4.19 13.73
N ALA A 38 11.30 3.14 13.42
CA ALA A 38 11.06 2.28 12.27
C ALA A 38 9.68 1.60 12.37
N ASP A 39 9.38 0.98 13.52
CA ASP A 39 8.10 0.33 13.78
C ASP A 39 6.91 1.29 13.64
N LEU A 40 7.05 2.53 14.13
CA LEU A 40 6.02 3.55 13.98
C LEU A 40 5.81 3.95 12.51
N CYS A 41 6.88 4.04 11.71
CA CYS A 41 6.77 4.32 10.29
C CYS A 41 6.04 3.20 9.54
N TRP A 42 6.39 1.94 9.81
CA TRP A 42 5.70 0.79 9.21
C TRP A 42 4.23 0.73 9.57
N ARG A 43 3.88 0.97 10.85
CA ARG A 43 2.49 1.05 11.31
C ARG A 43 1.73 2.19 10.65
N LEU A 44 2.35 3.37 10.52
CA LEU A 44 1.75 4.51 9.85
C LEU A 44 1.42 4.18 8.39
N LEU A 45 2.37 3.59 7.67
CA LEU A 45 2.17 3.17 6.28
C LEU A 45 1.01 2.18 6.15
N ALA A 46 0.97 1.16 7.01
CA ALA A 46 -0.11 0.18 7.03
C ALA A 46 -1.48 0.82 7.29
N VAL A 47 -1.57 1.71 8.29
CA VAL A 47 -2.81 2.42 8.62
C VAL A 47 -3.28 3.30 7.46
N CYS A 48 -2.38 4.02 6.79
CA CYS A 48 -2.73 4.85 5.63
C CYS A 48 -3.31 4.00 4.48
N LEU A 49 -2.67 2.88 4.16
CA LEU A 49 -3.10 2.01 3.05
C LEU A 49 -4.40 1.28 3.36
N GLU A 50 -4.56 0.71 4.55
CA GLU A 50 -5.80 0.07 4.97
C GLU A 50 -6.94 1.09 5.10
N GLY A 51 -6.66 2.28 5.63
CA GLY A 51 -7.63 3.37 5.75
C GLY A 51 -8.15 3.81 4.38
N LEU A 52 -7.28 3.93 3.38
CA LEU A 52 -7.68 4.23 2.01
C LEU A 52 -8.57 3.12 1.43
N ARG A 53 -8.16 1.85 1.56
CA ARG A 53 -8.95 0.71 1.09
C ARG A 53 -10.33 0.69 1.74
N PHE A 54 -10.38 0.88 3.06
CA PHE A 54 -11.60 0.94 3.85
C PHE A 54 -12.53 2.06 3.37
N PHE A 55 -12.00 3.27 3.18
CA PHE A 55 -12.79 4.43 2.74
C PHE A 55 -13.38 4.22 1.35
N LEU A 56 -12.58 3.72 0.40
CA LEU A 56 -13.04 3.43 -0.96
C LEU A 56 -14.13 2.34 -0.99
N ALA A 57 -13.99 1.29 -0.19
CA ALA A 57 -14.95 0.19 -0.13
C ALA A 57 -16.24 0.54 0.65
N ASN A 58 -16.12 1.15 1.81
CA ASN A 58 -17.24 1.27 2.77
C ASN A 58 -17.92 2.64 2.71
N THR A 59 -17.16 3.72 2.51
CA THR A 59 -17.71 5.07 2.46
C THR A 59 -18.14 5.42 1.04
N MET A 60 -17.27 5.21 0.07
CA MET A 60 -17.55 5.50 -1.34
C MET A 60 -18.31 4.36 -2.04
N LYS A 61 -18.40 3.16 -1.42
CA LYS A 61 -19.10 1.98 -1.96
C LYS A 61 -18.67 1.59 -3.37
N LEU A 62 -17.39 1.81 -3.70
CA LEU A 62 -16.87 1.63 -5.05
C LEU A 62 -16.64 0.16 -5.41
N PHE A 63 -16.41 -0.69 -4.42
CA PHE A 63 -16.16 -2.13 -4.56
C PHE A 63 -16.48 -2.85 -3.25
N HIS A 64 -16.61 -4.19 -3.30
CA HIS A 64 -16.86 -4.95 -2.07
C HIS A 64 -15.64 -4.90 -1.13
N PRO A 65 -15.82 -4.99 0.20
CA PRO A 65 -14.70 -4.90 1.16
C PRO A 65 -13.59 -5.96 1.02
N ASP A 66 -13.80 -7.03 0.24
CA ASP A 66 -12.82 -8.06 -0.11
C ASP A 66 -12.11 -7.80 -1.46
N GLN A 67 -12.47 -6.70 -2.12
CA GLN A 67 -11.92 -6.27 -3.40
C GLN A 67 -10.95 -5.11 -3.23
N ILE A 68 -10.23 -4.82 -4.30
CA ILE A 68 -9.34 -3.66 -4.45
C ILE A 68 -9.53 -3.05 -5.83
N SER A 69 -9.48 -1.72 -5.92
CA SER A 69 -9.46 -1.02 -7.20
C SER A 69 -8.17 -1.32 -7.97
N ILE A 70 -8.23 -1.28 -9.30
CA ILE A 70 -7.04 -1.46 -10.16
C ILE A 70 -5.97 -0.41 -9.86
N ASP A 71 -6.38 0.85 -9.70
CA ASP A 71 -5.45 1.94 -9.40
C ASP A 71 -4.71 1.69 -8.09
N LEU A 72 -5.42 1.34 -7.00
CA LEU A 72 -4.80 1.07 -5.72
C LEU A 72 -3.90 -0.16 -5.78
N ARG A 73 -4.29 -1.20 -6.52
CA ARG A 73 -3.43 -2.36 -6.78
C ARG A 73 -2.13 -1.94 -7.47
N MET A 74 -2.20 -1.17 -8.55
CA MET A 74 -1.03 -0.70 -9.28
C MET A 74 -0.12 0.18 -8.41
N ASP A 75 -0.71 1.03 -7.57
CA ASP A 75 0.03 1.86 -6.62
C ASP A 75 0.74 1.00 -5.55
N VAL A 76 0.10 -0.06 -5.05
CA VAL A 76 0.73 -1.02 -4.13
C VAL A 76 1.81 -1.85 -4.81
N GLU A 77 1.63 -2.26 -6.07
CA GLU A 77 2.70 -2.91 -6.83
C GLU A 77 3.90 -1.97 -7.02
N ARG A 78 3.65 -0.67 -7.25
CA ARG A 78 4.70 0.34 -7.32
C ARG A 78 5.41 0.51 -5.98
N LEU A 79 4.69 0.49 -4.87
CA LEU A 79 5.26 0.49 -3.52
C LEU A 79 6.10 -0.76 -3.27
N GLY A 80 5.62 -1.94 -3.66
CA GLY A 80 6.35 -3.21 -3.58
C GLY A 80 7.69 -3.15 -4.31
N ARG A 81 7.70 -2.67 -5.57
CA ARG A 81 8.96 -2.46 -6.33
C ARG A 81 9.91 -1.50 -5.63
N TYR A 82 9.38 -0.46 -4.97
CA TYR A 82 10.19 0.49 -4.22
C TYR A 82 10.83 -0.15 -2.98
N LEU A 83 10.08 -0.95 -2.22
CA LEU A 83 10.58 -1.67 -1.05
C LEU A 83 11.67 -2.68 -1.42
N VAL A 84 11.48 -3.44 -2.51
CA VAL A 84 12.50 -4.36 -3.04
C VAL A 84 13.76 -3.58 -3.47
N LYS A 85 13.60 -2.42 -4.12
CA LYS A 85 14.73 -1.54 -4.46
C LYS A 85 15.48 -1.02 -3.22
N LYS A 86 14.82 -0.94 -2.06
CA LYS A 86 15.44 -0.59 -0.77
C LYS A 86 16.12 -1.78 -0.08
N GLY A 87 16.13 -2.95 -0.71
CA GLY A 87 16.82 -4.15 -0.24
C GLY A 87 15.96 -5.09 0.60
N LEU A 88 14.66 -4.83 0.74
CA LEU A 88 13.76 -5.69 1.50
C LEU A 88 13.34 -6.92 0.70
N THR A 89 13.38 -8.08 1.35
CA THR A 89 12.80 -9.33 0.86
C THR A 89 11.27 -9.34 0.96
N PHE A 90 10.61 -10.22 0.23
CA PHE A 90 9.15 -10.36 0.30
C PHE A 90 8.68 -10.81 1.69
N GLU A 91 9.47 -11.61 2.39
CA GLU A 91 9.23 -12.05 3.76
C GLU A 91 9.29 -10.87 4.74
N GLU A 92 10.33 -10.03 4.66
CA GLU A 92 10.45 -8.83 5.48
C GLU A 92 9.32 -7.84 5.22
N ILE A 93 8.96 -7.61 3.95
CA ILE A 93 7.82 -6.76 3.59
C ILE A 93 6.53 -7.27 4.25
N ALA A 94 6.28 -8.58 4.22
CA ALA A 94 5.09 -9.16 4.85
C ALA A 94 5.10 -9.07 6.38
N GLN A 95 6.29 -9.05 7.01
CA GLN A 95 6.44 -8.82 8.45
C GLN A 95 6.17 -7.37 8.84
N PHE A 96 6.72 -6.42 8.07
CA PHE A 96 6.54 -4.98 8.35
C PHE A 96 5.15 -4.46 7.98
N LEU A 97 4.54 -5.01 6.93
CA LEU A 97 3.20 -4.66 6.45
C LEU A 97 2.28 -5.89 6.51
N PRO A 98 1.79 -6.28 7.69
CA PRO A 98 1.00 -7.50 7.90
C PRO A 98 -0.46 -7.34 7.45
N LEU A 99 -0.67 -6.75 6.28
CA LEU A 99 -1.95 -6.60 5.62
C LEU A 99 -1.98 -7.59 4.45
N SER A 100 -2.79 -8.64 4.57
CA SER A 100 -2.81 -9.76 3.61
C SER A 100 -2.95 -9.29 2.17
N TRP A 101 -3.86 -8.34 1.89
CA TRP A 101 -4.06 -7.81 0.55
C TRP A 101 -2.84 -7.07 -0.02
N ILE A 102 -2.01 -6.44 0.82
CA ILE A 102 -0.75 -5.80 0.41
C ILE A 102 0.27 -6.87 0.10
N SER A 103 0.49 -7.80 1.04
CA SER A 103 1.46 -8.88 0.85
C SER A 103 1.13 -9.76 -0.35
N ASP A 104 -0.15 -10.05 -0.57
CA ASP A 104 -0.64 -10.85 -1.69
C ASP A 104 -0.43 -10.10 -3.02
N THR A 105 -0.71 -8.79 -3.04
CA THR A 105 -0.49 -7.95 -4.22
C THR A 105 1.00 -7.89 -4.58
N ILE A 106 1.87 -7.70 -3.58
CA ILE A 106 3.32 -7.60 -3.80
C ILE A 106 3.90 -8.97 -4.21
N ARG A 107 3.47 -10.08 -3.59
CA ARG A 107 3.92 -11.43 -3.98
C ARG A 107 3.49 -11.81 -5.39
N ALA A 108 2.30 -11.41 -5.81
CA ALA A 108 1.80 -11.68 -7.17
C ALA A 108 2.58 -10.94 -8.28
N MET A 109 3.55 -10.09 -7.93
CA MET A 109 4.49 -9.48 -8.89
C MET A 109 5.63 -10.42 -9.33
N ASN A 110 5.85 -11.50 -8.58
CA ASN A 110 6.93 -12.49 -8.79
C ASN A 110 6.41 -13.68 -9.59
#